data_AF-B4DB18-F1
#
_entry.id   AF-B4DB18-F1
#
_cell.length_a   1.000
_cell.length_b   1.000
_cell.length_c   1.000
_cell.angle_alpha   90.00
_cell.angle_beta   90.00
_cell.angle_gamma   90.00
#
_symmetry.space_group_name_H-M   'P 1'
#
loop_
_entity.id
_entity.type
_entity.pdbx_description
1 polymer ?
#
loop_
_entity_poly.entity_id
_entity_poly.type
_entity_poly.pdbx_seq_one_letter_code
_entity_poly.pdbx_strand_id
1 'polypeptide(L)'
;MKKYQPSPLSLLLAALLVSTFSARATTLVWDSSASAGIQAGNGTWDFSTTPDWTIDGGATRLNWTSNSDLANFQLQGTAGTVTIGATQVGAGGLTFSGSVGSASNVWTMGASAGTNSIQVGTGGIVDQISDGFLSFNAPLVLTASQTWTATRPTTNGSAASIRAISAISTLSGQTNLTFDGRGLSSPVKTGNSDSRIVFELDGPDTYTGTTTVTGGAVLRLSYLTDTTSKLDDNSALILAGGSIVLNGGSSVTEVVASTTIDSGANTLFAGPNGGGTTTNSISLGALTHNLSGTLDVTIAVGGLAKTTTTNTNGIIGGWATAGGNRFAAVSSGVIGNTSGSTNNNYSTWVATTNTVINTAVSGSGNKTVNTLRVASGGSLNLSSGTATIATGGVIGDSGTSIDGGDLTSGTTALYVHTPSALTISSAIVDNGVNSVALVKDGSNTLTLSGNNTYTGPTVVNSGILAFSLSGSLANGDVTVLGGATFTMASTNSIKFNINGADPGTYDVFTQNPGASFTLGGTLNLNFTSTFANNSSWDLFSLNGGTAAGFNTINLTGSYNGTLTDDAGLWTGSVGAQSFSFDEPTGILQVIPEPNTGAILLCATGLLFSFRRRRTPK
;
A
#
# COMPACT_ATOMS: atom_id res chain seq x y z
N MET A 1 -6.60 31.48 -64.52
CA MET A 1 -6.42 32.71 -63.71
C MET A 1 -6.18 32.24 -62.27
N LYS A 2 -4.96 31.99 -61.81
CA LYS A 2 -3.90 32.91 -61.32
C LYS A 2 -4.37 34.03 -60.37
N LYS A 3 -3.82 33.96 -59.14
CA LYS A 3 -3.57 34.99 -58.10
C LYS A 3 -4.79 35.36 -57.22
N TYR A 4 -4.67 35.64 -55.92
CA TYR A 4 -3.60 36.31 -55.15
C TYR A 4 -3.68 35.90 -53.65
N GLN A 5 -2.53 35.70 -53.00
CA GLN A 5 -2.37 35.71 -51.52
C GLN A 5 -2.08 37.14 -51.05
N PRO A 6 -2.44 37.52 -49.82
CA PRO A 6 -1.55 38.35 -49.03
C PRO A 6 -1.23 37.69 -47.67
N SER A 7 0.05 37.75 -47.30
CA SER A 7 0.51 37.59 -45.92
C SER A 7 0.01 38.74 -45.05
N PRO A 8 0.13 38.63 -43.72
CA PRO A 8 1.16 39.44 -43.10
C PRO A 8 1.91 38.75 -41.96
N LEU A 9 3.23 38.90 -42.04
CA LEU A 9 4.11 39.11 -40.90
C LEU A 9 3.69 40.44 -40.22
N SER A 10 3.81 40.48 -38.89
CA SER A 10 3.85 41.69 -38.03
C SER A 10 2.54 42.26 -37.48
N LEU A 11 2.08 41.73 -36.34
CA LEU A 11 1.87 42.51 -35.11
C LEU A 11 1.54 41.56 -33.93
N LEU A 12 2.53 41.17 -33.13
CA LEU A 12 2.28 40.80 -31.73
C LEU A 12 3.53 41.13 -30.90
N LEU A 13 3.64 42.41 -30.55
CA LEU A 13 4.47 42.85 -29.44
C LEU A 13 3.59 42.82 -28.19
N ALA A 14 4.17 42.32 -27.09
CA ALA A 14 3.67 42.33 -25.71
C ALA A 14 2.75 41.18 -25.27
N ALA A 15 3.34 39.99 -25.16
CA ALA A 15 3.13 39.15 -23.98
C ALA A 15 4.48 38.52 -23.61
N LEU A 16 5.36 39.33 -23.01
CA LEU A 16 6.38 38.79 -22.15
C LEU A 16 5.60 38.11 -21.01
N LEU A 17 5.29 36.82 -21.17
CA LEU A 17 4.96 35.97 -20.04
C LEU A 17 6.20 36.05 -19.16
N VAL A 18 6.14 36.94 -18.16
CA VAL A 18 6.81 36.67 -16.90
C VAL A 18 6.15 35.38 -16.44
N SER A 19 6.73 34.24 -16.80
CA SER A 19 6.63 33.07 -15.96
C SER A 19 7.16 33.58 -14.63
N THR A 20 6.27 33.94 -13.72
CA THR A 20 6.60 33.98 -12.31
C THR A 20 7.12 32.58 -12.06
N PHE A 21 8.44 32.43 -12.06
CA PHE A 21 9.07 31.35 -11.33
C PHE A 21 8.39 31.41 -9.98
N SER A 22 7.49 30.47 -9.70
CA SER A 22 6.99 30.29 -8.34
C SER A 22 8.26 30.14 -7.54
N ALA A 23 8.60 31.15 -6.73
CA ALA A 23 9.79 31.08 -5.91
C ALA A 23 9.68 29.75 -5.17
N ARG A 24 10.68 28.86 -5.35
CA ARG A 24 10.70 27.60 -4.63
C ARG A 24 10.56 27.97 -3.15
N ALA A 25 9.62 27.33 -2.45
CA ALA A 25 9.50 27.46 -1.01
C ALA A 25 10.88 27.29 -0.39
N THR A 26 11.30 28.25 0.43
CA THR A 26 12.59 28.16 1.10
C THR A 26 12.44 27.17 2.24
N THR A 27 13.42 26.28 2.42
CA THR A 27 13.47 25.43 3.62
C THR A 27 14.28 26.13 4.68
N LEU A 28 13.65 26.39 5.82
CA LEU A 28 14.29 26.99 6.99
C LEU A 28 14.39 25.93 8.09
N VAL A 29 15.56 25.87 8.73
CA VAL A 29 15.86 24.92 9.81
C VAL A 29 15.69 25.62 11.15
N TRP A 30 15.05 24.94 12.11
CA TRP A 30 14.89 25.42 13.47
C TRP A 30 16.24 25.49 14.19
N ASP A 31 16.58 26.66 14.73
CA ASP A 31 17.76 26.84 15.57
C ASP A 31 17.51 27.90 16.64
N SER A 32 17.42 27.43 17.88
CA SER A 32 17.13 28.28 19.05
C SER A 32 18.38 28.95 19.64
N SER A 33 19.58 28.63 19.14
CA SER A 33 20.84 29.13 19.69
C SER A 33 21.54 30.12 18.76
N ALA A 34 22.44 30.92 19.35
CA ALA A 34 23.38 31.76 18.60
C ALA A 34 24.78 31.10 18.43
N SER A 35 24.91 29.84 18.83
CA SER A 35 26.17 29.11 18.76
C SER A 35 26.33 28.41 17.41
N ALA A 36 27.55 28.08 17.01
CA ALA A 36 27.78 27.37 15.75
C ALA A 36 27.16 25.96 15.76
N GLY A 37 26.48 25.62 14.67
CA GLY A 37 25.76 24.35 14.50
C GLY A 37 24.32 24.42 15.01
N ILE A 38 23.44 23.64 14.38
CA ILE A 38 22.01 23.61 14.72
C ILE A 38 21.83 23.20 16.18
N GLN A 39 21.00 23.90 16.95
CA GLN A 39 20.65 23.49 18.31
C GLN A 39 19.15 23.31 18.45
N ALA A 40 18.76 22.05 18.52
CA ALA A 40 17.42 21.64 18.89
C ALA A 40 17.15 22.02 20.35
N GLY A 41 16.16 22.87 20.57
CA GLY A 41 15.86 23.37 21.90
C GLY A 41 14.51 24.08 21.96
N ASN A 42 14.17 24.50 23.17
CA ASN A 42 12.98 25.30 23.41
C ASN A 42 13.12 26.67 22.75
N GLY A 43 12.05 27.17 22.14
CA GLY A 43 12.02 28.50 21.57
C GLY A 43 10.61 28.90 21.19
N THR A 44 10.45 30.09 20.64
CA THR A 44 9.14 30.61 20.24
C THR A 44 9.09 30.67 18.73
N TRP A 45 8.14 29.96 18.12
CA TRP A 45 7.81 30.16 16.73
C TRP A 45 6.73 31.24 16.63
N ASP A 46 7.11 32.40 16.12
CA ASP A 46 6.23 33.52 15.86
C ASP A 46 6.52 34.11 14.46
N PHE A 47 5.87 35.23 14.14
CA PHE A 47 6.10 35.95 12.90
C PHE A 47 6.96 37.18 13.12
N SER A 48 8.09 37.22 12.41
CA SER A 48 8.96 38.39 12.30
C SER A 48 9.55 38.91 13.63
N THR A 49 9.38 38.21 14.76
CA THR A 49 9.81 38.70 16.08
C THR A 49 10.94 37.90 16.72
N THR A 50 10.98 36.57 16.58
CA THR A 50 12.10 35.74 17.06
C THR A 50 12.96 35.20 15.91
N PRO A 51 14.30 35.37 15.98
CA PRO A 51 15.21 34.85 14.96
C PRO A 51 15.56 33.37 15.18
N ASP A 52 14.59 32.46 15.31
CA ASP A 52 14.84 31.03 15.64
C ASP A 52 15.00 30.12 14.40
N TRP A 53 15.41 30.68 13.25
CA TRP A 53 15.51 29.95 11.97
C TRP A 53 16.83 30.20 11.23
N THR A 54 17.24 29.26 10.38
CA THR A 54 18.48 29.36 9.58
C THR A 54 18.36 28.62 8.24
N ILE A 55 19.11 29.05 7.21
CA ILE A 55 19.32 28.31 5.95
C ILE A 55 20.70 27.64 5.86
N ASP A 56 21.62 27.98 6.77
CA ASP A 56 23.06 27.66 6.68
C ASP A 56 23.55 26.77 7.83
N GLY A 57 22.63 26.19 8.60
CA GLY A 57 22.96 25.28 9.70
C GLY A 57 23.40 25.99 10.98
N GLY A 58 22.90 27.20 11.21
CA GLY A 58 23.01 27.93 12.47
C GLY A 58 23.98 29.11 12.46
N ALA A 59 24.62 29.41 11.33
CA ALA A 59 25.55 30.53 11.23
C ALA A 59 24.84 31.88 11.06
N THR A 60 23.70 31.90 10.36
CA THR A 60 22.85 33.07 10.16
C THR A 60 21.46 32.82 10.69
N ARG A 61 21.02 33.65 11.63
CA ARG A 61 19.67 33.60 12.21
C ARG A 61 18.71 34.50 11.46
N LEU A 62 17.52 33.97 11.21
CA LEU A 62 16.47 34.57 10.40
C LEU A 62 15.15 34.55 11.18
N ASN A 63 14.32 35.57 10.98
CA ASN A 63 12.95 35.55 11.48
C ASN A 63 12.08 34.77 10.49
N TRP A 64 11.07 34.05 11.01
CA TRP A 64 10.05 33.45 10.15
C TRP A 64 9.15 34.54 9.56
N THR A 65 8.97 34.54 8.24
CA THR A 65 8.24 35.60 7.52
C THR A 65 7.25 35.10 6.48
N SER A 66 7.17 33.79 6.21
CA SER A 66 6.34 33.24 5.15
C SER A 66 5.60 31.98 5.57
N ASN A 67 4.31 31.92 5.27
CA ASN A 67 3.50 30.71 5.43
C ASN A 67 3.72 29.67 4.33
N SER A 68 4.42 30.00 3.24
CA SER A 68 4.68 29.06 2.15
C SER A 68 5.99 28.30 2.29
N ASP A 69 6.88 28.74 3.18
CA ASP A 69 8.19 28.13 3.41
C ASP A 69 8.06 26.79 4.14
N LEU A 70 9.04 25.91 3.97
CA LEU A 70 9.09 24.61 4.65
C LEU A 70 9.83 24.76 5.98
N ALA A 71 9.18 24.34 7.05
CA ALA A 71 9.77 24.32 8.39
C ALA A 71 10.43 22.97 8.65
N ASN A 72 11.75 22.97 8.88
CA ASN A 72 12.52 21.77 9.18
C ASN A 72 13.06 21.81 10.62
N PHE A 73 12.58 20.91 11.47
CA PHE A 73 13.05 20.75 12.84
C PHE A 73 14.05 19.60 12.89
N GLN A 74 15.32 19.90 13.16
CA GLN A 74 16.39 18.89 13.29
C GLN A 74 16.80 18.76 14.76
N LEU A 75 16.56 17.58 15.33
CA LEU A 75 16.67 17.28 16.75
C LEU A 75 18.03 16.68 17.12
N GLN A 76 18.61 17.13 18.24
CA GLN A 76 19.92 16.67 18.73
C GLN A 76 19.85 16.14 20.17
N GLY A 77 19.19 15.01 20.36
CA GLY A 77 19.24 14.18 21.57
C GLY A 77 18.50 14.73 22.79
N THR A 78 17.80 15.86 22.69
CA THR A 78 17.07 16.46 23.82
C THR A 78 15.64 16.77 23.41
N ALA A 79 14.66 16.29 24.19
CA ALA A 79 13.26 16.72 24.05
C ALA A 79 13.10 18.21 24.36
N GLY A 80 12.12 18.84 23.72
CA GLY A 80 11.88 20.27 23.85
C GLY A 80 10.46 20.65 23.44
N THR A 81 10.09 21.87 23.79
CA THR A 81 8.84 22.52 23.42
C THR A 81 9.13 23.74 22.56
N VAL A 82 8.61 23.74 21.35
CA VAL A 82 8.50 24.95 20.54
C VAL A 82 7.14 25.57 20.81
N THR A 83 7.16 26.81 21.25
CA THR A 83 5.97 27.54 21.66
C THR A 83 5.47 28.41 20.51
N ILE A 84 4.20 28.27 20.12
CA ILE A 84 3.55 29.10 19.13
C ILE A 84 3.15 30.42 19.77
N GLY A 85 3.92 31.46 19.44
CA GLY A 85 3.86 32.77 20.10
C GLY A 85 2.83 33.74 19.53
N ALA A 86 2.28 33.45 18.35
CA ALA A 86 1.34 34.32 17.66
C ALA A 86 -0.01 33.61 17.40
N THR A 87 -1.06 34.39 17.17
CA THR A 87 -2.41 33.89 16.84
C THR A 87 -2.37 32.85 15.71
N GLN A 88 -1.51 33.06 14.72
CA GLN A 88 -1.31 32.11 13.63
C GLN A 88 0.11 32.25 13.07
N VAL A 89 0.85 31.15 13.06
CA VAL A 89 2.07 30.96 12.25
C VAL A 89 1.82 29.82 11.28
N GLY A 90 2.50 29.77 10.14
CA GLY A 90 2.26 28.72 9.16
C GLY A 90 3.49 28.34 8.36
N ALA A 91 3.38 27.19 7.70
CA ALA A 91 4.39 26.64 6.81
C ALA A 91 3.74 25.86 5.67
N GLY A 92 4.42 25.82 4.52
CA GLY A 92 4.05 24.98 3.39
C GLY A 92 4.09 23.49 3.76
N GLY A 93 4.89 23.11 4.76
CA GLY A 93 4.96 21.78 5.34
C GLY A 93 5.92 21.75 6.53
N LEU A 94 5.77 20.75 7.40
CA LEU A 94 6.58 20.54 8.60
C LEU A 94 7.38 19.24 8.45
N THR A 95 8.69 19.28 8.64
CA THR A 95 9.55 18.10 8.71
C THR A 95 10.25 18.06 10.05
N PHE A 96 10.25 16.89 10.70
CA PHE A 96 10.95 16.65 11.95
C PHE A 96 11.95 15.51 11.73
N SER A 97 13.19 15.65 12.19
CA SER A 97 14.22 14.62 12.02
C SER A 97 15.20 14.62 13.18
N GLY A 98 16.01 13.57 13.30
CA GLY A 98 17.03 13.46 14.35
C GLY A 98 16.61 12.55 15.50
N SER A 99 17.04 12.87 16.72
CA SER A 99 16.78 12.07 17.93
C SER A 99 16.36 12.98 19.09
N VAL A 100 15.45 12.51 19.95
CA VAL A 100 15.10 13.14 21.23
C VAL A 100 15.74 12.45 22.44
N GLY A 101 16.66 11.50 22.21
CA GLY A 101 17.50 10.85 23.23
C GLY A 101 16.84 9.71 24.03
N SER A 102 15.55 9.44 23.84
CA SER A 102 14.86 8.27 24.41
C SER A 102 13.56 7.98 23.68
N ALA A 103 13.19 6.68 23.62
CA ALA A 103 11.92 6.22 23.06
C ALA A 103 10.68 6.74 23.80
N SER A 104 10.81 7.21 25.04
CA SER A 104 9.69 7.76 25.84
C SER A 104 9.59 9.29 25.81
N ASN A 105 10.56 9.96 25.19
CA ASN A 105 10.61 11.41 25.14
C ASN A 105 9.62 11.96 24.10
N VAL A 106 9.12 13.18 24.34
CA VAL A 106 8.13 13.84 23.47
C VAL A 106 8.67 15.19 23.03
N TRP A 107 8.65 15.44 21.73
CA TRP A 107 8.82 16.78 21.17
C TRP A 107 7.46 17.45 21.05
N THR A 108 7.31 18.64 21.63
CA THR A 108 6.02 19.31 21.76
C THR A 108 5.97 20.59 20.93
N MET A 109 4.91 20.74 20.14
CA MET A 109 4.49 21.99 19.52
C MET A 109 3.37 22.56 20.39
N GLY A 110 3.66 23.49 21.29
CA GLY A 110 2.70 24.01 22.28
C GLY A 110 2.24 25.42 21.93
N ALA A 111 1.03 25.81 22.32
CA ALA A 111 0.55 27.19 22.12
C ALA A 111 0.81 28.04 23.38
N SER A 112 1.27 29.28 23.23
CA SER A 112 1.40 30.21 24.39
C SER A 112 0.04 30.72 24.89
N ALA A 113 -0.99 30.67 24.04
CA ALA A 113 -2.37 30.99 24.34
C ALA A 113 -3.31 30.09 23.52
N GLY A 114 -4.53 29.85 24.01
CA GLY A 114 -5.48 28.91 23.37
C GLY A 114 -5.93 29.29 21.95
N THR A 115 -5.71 30.54 21.53
CA THR A 115 -6.00 31.02 20.16
C THR A 115 -4.84 30.82 19.18
N ASN A 116 -3.64 30.51 19.67
CA ASN A 116 -2.44 30.44 18.84
C ASN A 116 -2.39 29.10 18.12
N SER A 117 -2.25 29.13 16.80
CA SER A 117 -2.39 27.96 15.93
C SER A 117 -1.27 27.86 14.90
N ILE A 118 -1.08 26.65 14.37
CA ILE A 118 -0.11 26.36 13.30
C ILE A 118 -0.88 26.07 12.01
N GLN A 119 -0.60 26.82 10.95
CA GLN A 119 -1.07 26.55 9.60
C GLN A 119 -0.14 25.56 8.89
N VAL A 120 -0.72 24.54 8.27
CA VAL A 120 0.04 23.56 7.48
C VAL A 120 -0.49 23.50 6.05
N GLY A 121 0.42 23.62 5.09
CA GLY A 121 0.16 23.56 3.65
C GLY A 121 0.28 22.19 3.03
N THR A 122 0.39 22.15 1.71
CA THR A 122 0.40 20.91 0.90
C THR A 122 1.54 19.94 1.23
N GLY A 123 2.62 20.42 1.84
CA GLY A 123 3.76 19.62 2.29
C GLY A 123 3.46 18.77 3.53
N GLY A 124 2.36 19.02 4.24
CA GLY A 124 1.91 18.17 5.33
C GLY A 124 2.88 18.07 6.50
N ILE A 125 2.87 16.92 7.17
CA ILE A 125 3.72 16.64 8.34
C ILE A 125 4.54 15.39 8.08
N VAL A 126 5.86 15.50 8.20
CA VAL A 126 6.80 14.39 7.99
C VAL A 126 7.62 14.19 9.26
N ASP A 127 7.30 13.14 10.01
CA ASP A 127 8.04 12.73 11.21
C ASP A 127 9.12 11.69 10.85
N GLN A 128 10.38 12.11 10.92
CA GLN A 128 11.55 11.28 10.71
C GLN A 128 12.39 11.11 11.98
N ILE A 129 11.79 11.34 13.15
CA ILE A 129 12.51 11.22 14.42
C ILE A 129 12.82 9.74 14.70
N SER A 130 14.08 9.47 15.04
CA SER A 130 14.62 8.11 15.25
C SER A 130 14.25 7.47 16.60
N ASP A 131 13.82 8.27 17.57
CA ASP A 131 13.30 7.85 18.89
C ASP A 131 12.27 8.87 19.43
N GLY A 132 11.44 8.50 20.40
CA GLY A 132 10.39 9.36 20.98
C GLY A 132 9.29 9.84 20.01
N PHE A 133 8.40 10.73 20.45
CA PHE A 133 7.15 11.02 19.72
C PHE A 133 6.97 12.51 19.44
N LEU A 134 6.22 12.84 18.39
CA LEU A 134 5.83 14.20 18.06
C LEU A 134 4.41 14.50 18.59
N SER A 135 4.27 15.60 19.33
CA SER A 135 2.99 16.01 19.91
C SER A 135 2.64 17.45 19.52
N PHE A 136 1.47 17.63 18.93
CA PHE A 136 0.86 18.92 18.64
C PHE A 136 -0.15 19.27 19.73
N ASN A 137 0.28 20.13 20.64
CA ASN A 137 -0.52 20.70 21.72
C ASN A 137 -1.04 22.10 21.37
N ALA A 138 -0.67 22.63 20.21
CA ALA A 138 -1.28 23.79 19.57
C ALA A 138 -2.30 23.33 18.52
N PRO A 139 -3.42 24.04 18.34
CA PRO A 139 -4.35 23.79 17.23
C PRO A 139 -3.66 23.80 15.86
N LEU A 140 -4.06 22.87 15.00
CA LEU A 140 -3.63 22.78 13.61
C LEU A 140 -4.70 23.35 12.69
N VAL A 141 -4.30 24.18 11.73
CA VAL A 141 -5.18 24.77 10.71
C VAL A 141 -4.70 24.31 9.33
N LEU A 142 -5.50 23.48 8.68
CA LEU A 142 -5.19 22.93 7.37
C LEU A 142 -5.52 23.97 6.30
N THR A 143 -4.52 24.33 5.50
CA THR A 143 -4.67 25.33 4.42
C THR A 143 -4.83 24.69 3.05
N ALA A 144 -4.51 23.40 2.92
CA ALA A 144 -4.67 22.60 1.72
C ALA A 144 -4.77 21.11 2.08
N SER A 145 -5.21 20.29 1.13
CA SER A 145 -5.09 18.83 1.23
C SER A 145 -3.63 18.42 1.40
N GLN A 146 -3.37 17.46 2.27
CA GLN A 146 -2.01 17.12 2.69
C GLN A 146 -1.88 15.69 3.21
N THR A 147 -0.64 15.22 3.28
CA THR A 147 -0.29 13.88 3.77
C THR A 147 0.59 13.98 5.01
N TRP A 148 0.28 13.17 6.02
CA TRP A 148 1.11 12.96 7.20
C TRP A 148 1.81 11.62 7.09
N THR A 149 3.12 11.62 7.32
CA THR A 149 3.96 10.43 7.26
C THR A 149 4.84 10.35 8.49
N ALA A 150 5.19 9.12 8.89
CA ALA A 150 6.26 8.92 9.85
C ALA A 150 7.20 7.78 9.41
N THR A 151 8.45 7.82 9.86
CA THR A 151 9.44 6.79 9.53
C THR A 151 9.50 5.65 10.54
N ARG A 152 9.14 5.92 11.79
CA ARG A 152 9.42 5.01 12.88
C ARG A 152 8.15 4.31 13.35
N PRO A 153 8.04 2.98 13.14
CA PRO A 153 6.92 2.23 13.66
C PRO A 153 7.02 2.13 15.19
N THR A 154 5.87 2.19 15.84
CA THR A 154 5.67 2.11 17.28
C THR A 154 4.81 0.90 17.58
N THR A 155 4.99 0.27 18.73
CA THR A 155 4.06 -0.76 19.15
C THR A 155 2.70 -0.13 19.46
N ASN A 156 1.58 -0.79 19.13
CA ASN A 156 0.24 -0.20 19.32
C ASN A 156 -0.06 0.24 20.78
N GLY A 157 0.60 -0.37 21.77
CA GLY A 157 0.50 0.00 23.19
C GLY A 157 1.34 1.22 23.60
N SER A 158 2.17 1.75 22.71
CA SER A 158 2.98 2.95 22.92
C SER A 158 2.23 4.23 22.50
N ALA A 159 2.82 5.39 22.80
CA ALA A 159 2.36 6.64 22.22
C ALA A 159 2.49 6.59 20.68
N ALA A 160 1.61 7.31 19.99
CA ALA A 160 1.63 7.39 18.53
C ALA A 160 2.85 8.17 18.04
N SER A 161 3.32 7.90 16.82
CA SER A 161 4.43 8.62 16.18
C SER A 161 4.11 10.12 16.11
N ILE A 162 2.89 10.45 15.66
CA ILE A 162 2.36 11.82 15.65
C ILE A 162 1.05 11.86 16.43
N ARG A 163 0.94 12.82 17.35
CA ARG A 163 -0.25 13.06 18.18
C ARG A 163 -0.78 14.47 17.97
N ALA A 164 -2.04 14.60 17.57
CA ALA A 164 -2.75 15.87 17.56
C ALA A 164 -3.66 15.96 18.80
N ILE A 165 -3.16 16.63 19.84
CA ILE A 165 -3.85 16.77 21.13
C ILE A 165 -4.89 17.89 21.07
N SER A 166 -4.59 18.96 20.33
CA SER A 166 -5.51 20.08 20.10
C SER A 166 -6.29 19.94 18.79
N ALA A 167 -7.28 20.80 18.62
CA ALA A 167 -8.18 20.79 17.46
C ALA A 167 -7.43 20.88 16.13
N ILE A 168 -7.87 20.10 15.15
CA ILE A 168 -7.56 20.25 13.74
C ILE A 168 -8.76 20.92 13.04
N SER A 169 -8.52 21.96 12.27
CA SER A 169 -9.56 22.71 11.56
C SER A 169 -9.16 23.03 10.13
N THR A 170 -10.11 23.37 9.27
CA THR A 170 -9.84 23.89 7.92
C THR A 170 -9.86 25.41 7.88
N LEU A 171 -8.89 26.00 7.17
CA LEU A 171 -8.91 27.44 6.93
C LEU A 171 -10.05 27.83 5.96
N SER A 172 -10.18 27.07 4.87
CA SER A 172 -11.17 27.32 3.83
C SER A 172 -11.28 26.14 2.87
N GLY A 173 -12.48 25.90 2.33
CA GLY A 173 -12.71 24.79 1.40
C GLY A 173 -12.56 23.42 2.07
N GLN A 174 -12.56 22.36 1.26
CA GLN A 174 -12.25 21.01 1.73
C GLN A 174 -10.73 20.78 1.67
N THR A 175 -10.16 20.22 2.73
CA THR A 175 -8.77 19.78 2.79
C THR A 175 -8.75 18.29 3.13
N ASN A 176 -8.44 17.46 2.15
CA ASN A 176 -8.32 16.02 2.39
C ASN A 176 -7.08 15.73 3.23
N LEU A 177 -7.21 14.83 4.19
CA LEU A 177 -6.14 14.47 5.10
C LEU A 177 -5.76 13.00 4.90
N THR A 178 -4.51 12.75 4.51
CA THR A 178 -3.99 11.40 4.30
C THR A 178 -3.00 11.03 5.39
N PHE A 179 -3.18 9.86 6.00
CA PHE A 179 -2.26 9.26 6.96
C PHE A 179 -1.59 8.05 6.31
N ASP A 180 -0.29 8.15 6.06
CA ASP A 180 0.45 7.16 5.27
C ASP A 180 1.59 6.52 6.09
N GLY A 181 1.51 5.19 6.22
CA GLY A 181 2.49 4.34 6.90
C GLY A 181 3.67 3.92 6.02
N ARG A 182 3.70 4.38 4.76
CA ARG A 182 4.76 4.20 3.76
C ARG A 182 5.01 2.74 3.36
N GLY A 183 4.02 1.87 3.52
CA GLY A 183 4.12 0.44 3.24
C GLY A 183 4.92 -0.35 4.28
N LEU A 184 5.35 0.25 5.39
CA LEU A 184 6.36 -0.36 6.26
C LEU A 184 5.84 -1.51 7.16
N SER A 185 4.53 -1.81 7.17
CA SER A 185 3.96 -2.84 8.04
C SER A 185 2.68 -3.47 7.51
N SER A 186 2.44 -4.75 7.86
CA SER A 186 1.20 -5.46 7.58
C SER A 186 0.04 -4.92 8.45
N PRO A 187 -1.08 -4.50 7.86
CA PRO A 187 -2.22 -3.90 8.57
C PRO A 187 -3.08 -4.93 9.33
N VAL A 188 -2.98 -6.23 9.03
CA VAL A 188 -3.77 -7.30 9.67
C VAL A 188 -3.22 -7.74 11.03
N LYS A 189 -1.99 -7.35 11.36
CA LYS A 189 -1.40 -7.70 12.65
C LYS A 189 -2.09 -6.91 13.78
N THR A 190 -2.95 -7.61 14.52
CA THR A 190 -3.67 -7.09 15.69
C THR A 190 -2.92 -7.47 16.96
N GLY A 191 -2.49 -6.49 17.75
CA GLY A 191 -1.81 -6.76 19.02
C GLY A 191 -0.94 -5.62 19.49
N ASN A 192 -0.61 -5.63 20.78
CA ASN A 192 0.23 -4.60 21.39
C ASN A 192 1.71 -4.71 21.03
N SER A 193 2.16 -5.84 20.48
CA SER A 193 3.56 -6.13 20.17
C SER A 193 3.95 -5.80 18.73
N ASP A 194 2.98 -5.54 17.87
CA ASP A 194 3.23 -5.27 16.46
C ASP A 194 3.57 -3.80 16.23
N SER A 195 4.75 -3.57 15.67
CA SER A 195 5.24 -2.23 15.34
C SER A 195 4.56 -1.70 14.08
N ARG A 196 3.84 -0.59 14.18
CA ARG A 196 3.17 0.10 13.07
C ARG A 196 3.33 1.62 13.16
N ILE A 197 3.16 2.32 12.04
CA ILE A 197 3.10 3.78 12.06
C ILE A 197 1.73 4.19 12.61
N VAL A 198 1.71 4.90 13.74
CA VAL A 198 0.48 5.31 14.42
C VAL A 198 0.37 6.83 14.41
N PHE A 199 -0.80 7.32 14.01
CA PHE A 199 -1.24 8.70 14.13
C PHE A 199 -2.40 8.73 15.13
N GLU A 200 -2.43 9.71 16.03
CA GLU A 200 -3.52 9.86 17.00
C GLU A 200 -4.18 11.23 16.89
N LEU A 201 -5.52 11.20 16.85
CA LEU A 201 -6.38 12.37 16.97
C LEU A 201 -7.10 12.33 18.32
N ASP A 202 -6.76 13.28 19.19
CA ASP A 202 -7.38 13.42 20.52
C ASP A 202 -8.29 14.67 20.60
N GLY A 203 -8.01 15.71 19.81
CA GLY A 203 -8.63 17.04 19.92
C GLY A 203 -10.07 17.13 19.35
N PRO A 204 -10.79 18.23 19.61
CA PRO A 204 -12.10 18.47 19.02
C PRO A 204 -11.96 18.94 17.58
N ASP A 205 -11.97 18.01 16.64
CA ASP A 205 -11.65 18.26 15.25
C ASP A 205 -12.84 18.78 14.45
N THR A 206 -12.59 19.75 13.58
CA THR A 206 -13.60 20.38 12.71
C THR A 206 -13.06 20.61 11.30
N TYR A 207 -12.02 19.87 10.89
CA TYR A 207 -11.57 19.92 9.50
C TYR A 207 -12.66 19.33 8.59
N THR A 208 -12.64 19.73 7.33
CA THR A 208 -13.58 19.24 6.32
C THR A 208 -12.81 18.59 5.18
N GLY A 209 -13.29 17.48 4.66
CA GLY A 209 -12.69 16.75 3.55
C GLY A 209 -12.48 15.27 3.84
N THR A 210 -12.14 14.52 2.80
CA THR A 210 -11.92 13.08 2.86
C THR A 210 -10.72 12.72 3.73
N THR A 211 -10.87 11.69 4.55
CA THR A 211 -9.77 11.10 5.31
C THR A 211 -9.31 9.81 4.66
N THR A 212 -8.02 9.69 4.38
CA THR A 212 -7.42 8.48 3.80
C THR A 212 -6.44 7.87 4.78
N VAL A 213 -6.54 6.56 5.04
CA VAL A 213 -5.56 5.80 5.83
C VAL A 213 -4.94 4.73 4.95
N THR A 214 -3.62 4.81 4.74
CA THR A 214 -2.91 4.02 3.72
C THR A 214 -1.55 3.54 4.19
N GLY A 215 -0.94 2.64 3.40
CA GLY A 215 0.46 2.25 3.56
C GLY A 215 0.75 1.54 4.89
N GLY A 216 -0.22 0.84 5.48
CA GLY A 216 -0.06 0.17 6.77
C GLY A 216 -0.24 1.09 7.99
N ALA A 217 -0.63 2.36 7.79
CA ALA A 217 -0.87 3.29 8.88
C ALA A 217 -1.99 2.85 9.81
N VAL A 218 -1.89 3.30 11.06
CA VAL A 218 -2.93 3.23 12.06
C VAL A 218 -3.37 4.64 12.38
N LEU A 219 -4.65 4.94 12.17
CA LEU A 219 -5.27 6.16 12.65
C LEU A 219 -6.08 5.84 13.91
N ARG A 220 -5.59 6.33 15.04
CA ARG A 220 -6.20 6.17 16.36
C ARG A 220 -7.08 7.37 16.65
N LEU A 221 -8.39 7.14 16.70
CA LEU A 221 -9.40 8.11 17.10
C LEU A 221 -9.62 7.94 18.59
N SER A 222 -9.15 8.91 19.37
CA SER A 222 -9.08 8.79 20.81
C SER A 222 -10.13 9.67 21.48
N TYR A 223 -10.94 9.03 22.31
CA TYR A 223 -12.04 9.63 23.05
C TYR A 223 -11.79 9.61 24.56
N LEU A 224 -10.52 9.58 24.97
CA LEU A 224 -10.13 9.55 26.38
C LEU A 224 -10.46 10.86 27.11
N THR A 225 -10.24 11.99 26.43
CA THR A 225 -10.37 13.34 27.01
C THR A 225 -11.42 14.19 26.31
N ASP A 226 -11.75 13.88 25.07
CA ASP A 226 -12.71 14.60 24.26
C ASP A 226 -13.60 13.62 23.49
N THR A 227 -14.92 13.84 23.49
CA THR A 227 -15.89 12.91 22.93
C THR A 227 -16.54 13.40 21.63
N THR A 228 -16.01 14.46 21.01
CA THR A 228 -16.54 14.96 19.74
C THR A 228 -16.03 14.15 18.57
N SER A 229 -16.63 14.36 17.40
CA SER A 229 -16.19 13.72 16.15
C SER A 229 -14.71 14.01 15.87
N LYS A 230 -14.02 13.02 15.28
CA LYS A 230 -12.60 13.11 14.90
C LYS A 230 -12.39 13.17 13.40
N LEU A 231 -13.36 12.71 12.63
CA LEU A 231 -13.40 12.76 11.18
C LEU A 231 -14.53 13.69 10.72
N ASP A 232 -14.47 14.14 9.47
CA ASP A 232 -15.57 14.94 8.90
C ASP A 232 -16.77 14.04 8.58
N ASP A 233 -17.84 14.18 9.36
CA ASP A 233 -19.12 13.45 9.22
C ASP A 233 -19.71 13.52 7.80
N ASN A 234 -19.39 14.56 7.02
CA ASN A 234 -19.93 14.77 5.68
C ASN A 234 -19.05 14.24 4.56
N SER A 235 -17.85 13.75 4.89
CA SER A 235 -16.86 13.30 3.93
C SER A 235 -16.64 11.79 3.97
N ALA A 236 -15.96 11.29 2.94
CA ALA A 236 -15.65 9.88 2.85
C ALA A 236 -14.45 9.50 3.74
N LEU A 237 -14.46 8.27 4.23
CA LEU A 237 -13.27 7.57 4.72
C LEU A 237 -12.75 6.64 3.63
N ILE A 238 -11.46 6.74 3.30
CA ILE A 238 -10.80 5.82 2.37
C ILE A 238 -9.80 4.96 3.13
N LEU A 239 -9.96 3.64 3.05
CA LEU A 239 -9.04 2.66 3.61
C LEU A 239 -8.29 1.98 2.46
N ALA A 240 -6.98 2.23 2.38
CA ALA A 240 -6.08 1.78 1.31
C ALA A 240 -4.87 1.03 1.91
N GLY A 241 -5.13 -0.03 2.65
CA GLY A 241 -4.15 -0.80 3.43
C GLY A 241 -3.93 -0.21 4.82
N GLY A 242 -4.93 0.47 5.37
CA GLY A 242 -4.86 1.21 6.64
C GLY A 242 -5.72 0.60 7.75
N SER A 243 -5.50 1.05 8.98
CA SER A 243 -6.28 0.62 10.15
C SER A 243 -6.90 1.79 10.90
N ILE A 244 -8.15 1.64 11.34
CA ILE A 244 -8.80 2.58 12.26
C ILE A 244 -8.88 1.95 13.64
N VAL A 245 -8.58 2.75 14.67
CA VAL A 245 -8.69 2.35 16.07
C VAL A 245 -9.58 3.33 16.81
N LEU A 246 -10.69 2.84 17.38
CA LEU A 246 -11.45 3.62 18.36
C LEU A 246 -10.85 3.39 19.74
N ASN A 247 -10.36 4.43 20.40
CA ASN A 247 -9.70 4.34 21.70
C ASN A 247 -10.42 5.17 22.76
N GLY A 248 -10.42 4.70 24.01
CA GLY A 248 -10.98 5.45 25.15
C GLY A 248 -12.49 5.65 25.09
N GLY A 249 -12.99 6.49 25.99
CA GLY A 249 -14.40 6.92 26.01
C GLY A 249 -15.42 5.80 26.22
N SER A 250 -16.70 6.17 26.19
CA SER A 250 -17.82 5.24 26.20
C SER A 250 -18.98 5.82 25.40
N SER A 251 -19.65 4.97 24.62
CA SER A 251 -20.87 5.35 23.88
C SER A 251 -20.71 6.50 22.87
N VAL A 252 -19.49 6.79 22.41
CA VAL A 252 -19.28 7.71 21.28
C VAL A 252 -19.58 6.98 19.97
N THR A 253 -20.29 7.66 19.05
CA THR A 253 -20.44 7.19 17.68
C THR A 253 -19.74 8.15 16.76
N GLU A 254 -18.60 7.71 16.23
CA GLU A 254 -17.94 8.38 15.12
C GLU A 254 -18.77 8.20 13.85
N VAL A 255 -18.79 9.21 12.97
CA VAL A 255 -19.60 9.19 11.76
C VAL A 255 -18.75 9.63 10.57
N VAL A 256 -18.92 8.94 9.45
CA VAL A 256 -18.45 9.39 8.12
C VAL A 256 -19.57 9.19 7.12
N ALA A 257 -19.59 9.97 6.03
CA ALA A 257 -20.67 9.91 5.05
C ALA A 257 -20.69 8.59 4.27
N SER A 258 -19.51 8.06 3.97
CA SER A 258 -19.31 6.79 3.27
C SER A 258 -17.90 6.26 3.53
N THR A 259 -17.69 4.98 3.23
CA THR A 259 -16.37 4.36 3.34
C THR A 259 -16.01 3.63 2.05
N THR A 260 -14.83 3.90 1.52
CA THR A 260 -14.25 3.16 0.40
C THR A 260 -13.17 2.22 0.93
N ILE A 261 -13.35 0.93 0.68
CA ILE A 261 -12.33 -0.11 0.86
C ILE A 261 -11.59 -0.21 -0.48
N ASP A 262 -10.51 0.56 -0.59
CA ASP A 262 -9.86 0.85 -1.86
C ASP A 262 -8.82 -0.21 -2.24
N SER A 263 -7.89 -0.48 -1.35
CA SER A 263 -6.79 -1.40 -1.60
C SER A 263 -6.25 -1.96 -0.30
N GLY A 264 -5.47 -3.04 -0.39
CA GLY A 264 -4.80 -3.66 0.73
C GLY A 264 -5.71 -4.24 1.79
N ALA A 265 -5.07 -4.79 2.81
CA ALA A 265 -5.81 -5.26 3.97
C ALA A 265 -6.14 -4.10 4.89
N ASN A 266 -7.42 -3.92 5.21
CA ASN A 266 -7.88 -2.86 6.08
C ASN A 266 -8.45 -3.44 7.36
N THR A 267 -8.23 -2.77 8.49
CA THR A 267 -8.77 -3.25 9.76
C THR A 267 -9.46 -2.17 10.56
N LEU A 268 -10.47 -2.57 11.33
CA LEU A 268 -11.13 -1.74 12.31
C LEU A 268 -11.14 -2.46 13.66
N PHE A 269 -10.59 -1.81 14.69
CA PHE A 269 -10.54 -2.41 16.02
C PHE A 269 -10.69 -1.46 17.20
N ALA A 270 -10.96 -2.05 18.37
CA ALA A 270 -11.27 -1.37 19.60
C ALA A 270 -10.08 -1.34 20.57
N GLY A 271 -9.68 -0.14 20.97
CA GLY A 271 -8.59 0.14 21.90
C GLY A 271 -7.20 -0.23 21.37
N PRO A 272 -6.12 0.23 22.03
CA PRO A 272 -4.74 -0.07 21.63
C PRO A 272 -4.39 -1.56 21.76
N ASN A 273 -5.22 -2.35 22.45
CA ASN A 273 -5.00 -3.78 22.73
C ASN A 273 -6.03 -4.72 22.09
N GLY A 274 -6.93 -4.25 21.21
CA GLY A 274 -7.95 -5.11 20.60
C GLY A 274 -8.90 -5.77 21.61
N GLY A 275 -9.16 -5.12 22.75
CA GLY A 275 -9.87 -5.72 23.88
C GLY A 275 -10.64 -4.72 24.75
N GLY A 276 -11.95 -4.61 24.50
CA GLY A 276 -13.00 -4.57 25.54
C GLY A 276 -13.15 -3.35 26.46
N THR A 277 -12.26 -2.35 26.45
CA THR A 277 -12.39 -1.18 27.35
C THR A 277 -13.19 -0.02 26.76
N THR A 278 -13.34 0.05 25.44
CA THR A 278 -14.18 1.04 24.78
C THR A 278 -15.51 0.44 24.36
N THR A 279 -16.58 1.23 24.42
CA THR A 279 -17.91 0.91 23.87
C THR A 279 -18.26 1.81 22.69
N ASN A 280 -17.26 2.48 22.12
CA ASN A 280 -17.46 3.38 20.98
C ASN A 280 -17.74 2.58 19.72
N SER A 281 -18.42 3.24 18.79
CA SER A 281 -18.70 2.71 17.46
C SER A 281 -18.34 3.71 16.38
N ILE A 282 -18.16 3.22 15.15
CA ILE A 282 -18.06 4.06 13.95
C ILE A 282 -19.18 3.69 12.98
N SER A 283 -19.86 4.70 12.44
CA SER A 283 -20.85 4.59 11.38
C SER A 283 -20.19 4.89 10.05
N LEU A 284 -19.96 3.83 9.27
CA LEU A 284 -19.18 3.86 8.03
C LEU A 284 -19.97 4.36 6.81
N GLY A 285 -21.27 4.65 6.96
CA GLY A 285 -22.13 4.97 5.83
C GLY A 285 -22.26 3.79 4.84
N ALA A 286 -22.35 4.09 3.55
CA ALA A 286 -22.30 3.08 2.49
C ALA A 286 -20.85 2.64 2.22
N LEU A 287 -20.63 1.34 2.06
CA LEU A 287 -19.35 0.74 1.68
C LEU A 287 -19.25 0.63 0.16
N THR A 288 -18.22 1.24 -0.41
CA THR A 288 -17.73 0.96 -1.77
C THR A 288 -16.49 0.09 -1.66
N HIS A 289 -16.37 -0.93 -2.50
CA HIS A 289 -15.23 -1.85 -2.47
C HIS A 289 -14.60 -1.96 -3.86
N ASN A 290 -13.29 -1.80 -3.90
CA ASN A 290 -12.43 -1.99 -5.08
C ASN A 290 -11.67 -3.32 -4.95
N LEU A 291 -11.37 -3.95 -6.10
CA LEU A 291 -10.93 -5.36 -6.21
C LEU A 291 -9.81 -5.76 -5.23
N SER A 292 -8.82 -4.90 -5.01
CA SER A 292 -7.64 -5.20 -4.18
C SER A 292 -7.86 -4.97 -2.68
N GLY A 293 -8.99 -4.39 -2.27
CA GLY A 293 -9.26 -4.05 -0.87
C GLY A 293 -9.90 -5.19 -0.09
N THR A 294 -9.40 -5.51 1.09
CA THR A 294 -10.09 -6.37 2.06
C THR A 294 -10.34 -5.60 3.36
N LEU A 295 -11.33 -6.04 4.13
CA LEU A 295 -11.69 -5.44 5.42
C LEU A 295 -11.85 -6.55 6.48
N ASP A 296 -11.16 -6.43 7.62
CA ASP A 296 -11.49 -7.18 8.83
C ASP A 296 -12.00 -6.23 9.93
N VAL A 297 -13.18 -6.54 10.46
CA VAL A 297 -13.74 -5.84 11.61
C VAL A 297 -13.59 -6.73 12.83
N THR A 298 -12.78 -6.30 13.80
CA THR A 298 -12.68 -7.06 15.05
C THR A 298 -14.01 -7.04 15.80
N ILE A 299 -14.31 -8.15 16.46
CA ILE A 299 -15.57 -8.36 17.21
C ILE A 299 -15.34 -8.34 18.72
N ALA A 300 -14.20 -7.80 19.17
CA ALA A 300 -13.85 -7.69 20.58
C ALA A 300 -14.83 -6.78 21.37
N VAL A 301 -15.55 -5.91 20.65
CA VAL A 301 -16.61 -5.05 21.20
C VAL A 301 -17.85 -5.21 20.31
N GLY A 302 -18.99 -5.50 20.93
CA GLY A 302 -20.26 -5.58 20.21
C GLY A 302 -20.65 -4.23 19.63
N GLY A 303 -20.95 -4.16 18.34
CA GLY A 303 -21.37 -2.91 17.70
C GLY A 303 -20.25 -1.95 17.31
N LEU A 304 -18.99 -2.39 17.30
CA LEU A 304 -17.83 -1.57 16.94
C LEU A 304 -18.02 -0.80 15.62
N ALA A 305 -18.58 -1.46 14.61
CA ALA A 305 -18.77 -0.89 13.29
C ALA A 305 -20.21 -1.01 12.83
N LYS A 306 -20.72 0.05 12.22
CA LYS A 306 -22.05 0.10 11.60
C LYS A 306 -21.93 0.51 10.14
N THR A 307 -22.85 0.03 9.32
CA THR A 307 -22.93 0.39 7.90
C THR A 307 -24.37 0.36 7.40
N THR A 308 -24.62 1.08 6.31
CA THR A 308 -25.86 1.03 5.53
C THR A 308 -25.82 0.02 4.39
N THR A 309 -24.64 -0.54 4.06
CA THR A 309 -24.51 -1.57 3.03
C THR A 309 -25.24 -2.85 3.45
N THR A 310 -26.10 -3.34 2.56
CA THR A 310 -26.90 -4.55 2.79
C THR A 310 -26.11 -5.82 2.46
N ASN A 311 -26.48 -6.93 3.09
CA ASN A 311 -25.92 -8.23 2.75
C ASN A 311 -26.38 -8.71 1.37
N THR A 312 -25.49 -9.37 0.64
CA THR A 312 -25.81 -10.26 -0.48
C THR A 312 -25.64 -11.71 -0.02
N ASN A 313 -26.71 -12.52 -0.11
CA ASN A 313 -26.70 -13.91 0.37
C ASN A 313 -26.18 -14.07 1.81
N GLY A 314 -26.50 -13.13 2.70
CA GLY A 314 -26.19 -13.20 4.13
C GLY A 314 -24.79 -12.74 4.55
N ILE A 315 -24.00 -12.15 3.65
CA ILE A 315 -22.71 -11.49 3.95
C ILE A 315 -22.60 -10.15 3.22
N ILE A 316 -21.70 -9.26 3.65
CA ILE A 316 -21.45 -7.99 2.96
C ILE A 316 -20.76 -8.23 1.61
N GLY A 317 -19.78 -9.15 1.60
CA GLY A 317 -19.04 -9.56 0.41
C GLY A 317 -17.88 -10.48 0.77
N GLY A 318 -17.33 -11.19 -0.23
CA GLY A 318 -16.20 -12.09 -0.03
C GLY A 318 -14.92 -11.43 0.48
N TRP A 319 -14.80 -10.12 0.28
CA TRP A 319 -13.67 -9.28 0.68
C TRP A 319 -13.69 -8.87 2.17
N ALA A 320 -14.80 -9.11 2.88
CA ALA A 320 -14.99 -8.66 4.25
C ALA A 320 -15.03 -9.83 5.26
N THR A 321 -14.26 -9.71 6.34
CA THR A 321 -14.26 -10.63 7.47
C THR A 321 -14.58 -9.91 8.79
N ALA A 322 -14.99 -10.69 9.78
CA ALA A 322 -15.26 -10.23 11.13
C ALA A 322 -14.61 -11.17 12.15
N GLY A 323 -13.74 -10.61 12.99
CA GLY A 323 -12.92 -11.37 13.94
C GLY A 323 -11.85 -12.24 13.27
N GLY A 324 -11.43 -11.88 12.05
CA GLY A 324 -10.37 -12.51 11.28
C GLY A 324 -10.68 -13.90 10.71
N ASN A 325 -11.73 -14.60 11.16
CA ASN A 325 -11.97 -16.00 10.80
C ASN A 325 -13.40 -16.34 10.35
N ARG A 326 -14.23 -15.33 10.11
CA ARG A 326 -15.59 -15.48 9.60
C ARG A 326 -15.88 -14.37 8.60
N PHE A 327 -16.76 -14.63 7.64
CA PHE A 327 -17.24 -13.57 6.75
C PHE A 327 -18.05 -12.54 7.54
N ALA A 328 -17.92 -11.26 7.14
CA ALA A 328 -18.67 -10.18 7.72
C ALA A 328 -20.12 -10.19 7.22
N ALA A 329 -21.06 -9.94 8.13
CA ALA A 329 -22.49 -9.81 7.85
C ALA A 329 -23.08 -8.64 8.65
N VAL A 330 -24.11 -8.01 8.10
CA VAL A 330 -24.83 -6.91 8.75
C VAL A 330 -26.13 -7.41 9.37
N SER A 331 -26.37 -7.04 10.63
CA SER A 331 -27.66 -7.22 11.30
C SER A 331 -28.03 -5.93 12.01
N SER A 332 -29.20 -5.36 11.69
CA SER A 332 -29.66 -4.07 12.23
C SER A 332 -28.62 -2.95 12.09
N GLY A 333 -27.92 -2.90 10.95
CA GLY A 333 -26.87 -1.93 10.65
C GLY A 333 -25.53 -2.20 11.31
N VAL A 334 -25.40 -3.18 12.21
CA VAL A 334 -24.14 -3.55 12.86
C VAL A 334 -23.40 -4.60 12.03
N ILE A 335 -22.10 -4.37 11.77
CA ILE A 335 -21.22 -5.38 11.19
C ILE A 335 -20.83 -6.38 12.28
N GLY A 336 -21.10 -7.65 12.02
CA GLY A 336 -20.70 -8.78 12.86
C GLY A 336 -20.25 -9.95 12.00
N ASN A 337 -20.16 -11.13 12.60
CA ASN A 337 -19.82 -12.36 11.89
C ASN A 337 -21.06 -13.18 11.51
N THR A 338 -20.96 -13.93 10.41
CA THR A 338 -21.90 -15.03 10.12
C THR A 338 -21.35 -16.37 10.58
N SER A 339 -22.23 -17.24 11.08
CA SER A 339 -21.87 -18.63 11.40
C SER A 339 -21.80 -19.52 10.15
N GLY A 340 -22.38 -19.06 9.03
CA GLY A 340 -22.64 -19.91 7.88
C GLY A 340 -23.56 -21.09 8.23
N SER A 341 -23.62 -22.09 7.34
CA SER A 341 -24.31 -23.35 7.54
C SER A 341 -23.32 -24.49 7.38
N THR A 342 -23.16 -25.32 8.39
CA THR A 342 -22.39 -26.56 8.26
C THR A 342 -23.06 -27.45 7.21
N ASN A 343 -22.34 -27.77 6.14
CA ASN A 343 -22.84 -28.61 5.07
C ASN A 343 -21.70 -29.44 4.45
N ASN A 344 -21.46 -30.60 5.06
CA ASN A 344 -20.47 -31.57 4.59
C ASN A 344 -20.99 -32.46 3.43
N ASN A 345 -22.19 -32.20 2.89
CA ASN A 345 -22.75 -32.95 1.78
C ASN A 345 -22.67 -32.15 0.47
N TYR A 346 -21.61 -32.40 -0.30
CA TYR A 346 -21.32 -31.71 -1.56
C TYR A 346 -22.50 -31.69 -2.55
N SER A 347 -23.33 -32.74 -2.56
CA SER A 347 -24.48 -32.83 -3.47
C SER A 347 -25.55 -31.75 -3.22
N THR A 348 -25.59 -31.17 -2.02
CA THR A 348 -26.61 -30.20 -1.58
C THR A 348 -26.15 -28.74 -1.67
N TRP A 349 -24.94 -28.50 -2.16
CA TRP A 349 -24.39 -27.16 -2.27
C TRP A 349 -25.13 -26.33 -3.32
N VAL A 350 -25.51 -25.11 -2.96
CA VAL A 350 -26.25 -24.18 -3.83
C VAL A 350 -25.73 -22.75 -3.68
N ALA A 351 -25.92 -21.93 -4.71
CA ALA A 351 -25.25 -20.63 -4.85
C ALA A 351 -25.54 -19.61 -3.75
N THR A 352 -26.63 -19.78 -2.98
CA THR A 352 -27.03 -18.85 -1.91
C THR A 352 -26.52 -19.26 -0.53
N THR A 353 -25.92 -20.44 -0.37
CA THR A 353 -25.49 -20.92 0.95
C THR A 353 -24.08 -20.47 1.30
N ASN A 354 -23.92 -19.97 2.52
CA ASN A 354 -22.62 -19.76 3.13
C ASN A 354 -22.14 -21.07 3.75
N THR A 355 -21.37 -21.85 2.99
CA THR A 355 -21.08 -23.24 3.33
C THR A 355 -19.88 -23.33 4.27
N VAL A 356 -20.05 -24.04 5.38
CA VAL A 356 -18.96 -24.43 6.27
C VAL A 356 -18.76 -25.93 6.16
N ILE A 357 -17.53 -26.37 5.90
CA ILE A 357 -17.15 -27.77 6.04
C ILE A 357 -16.22 -27.94 7.22
N ASN A 358 -16.45 -28.96 8.04
CA ASN A 358 -15.66 -29.24 9.26
C ASN A 358 -15.23 -30.70 9.36
N THR A 359 -15.44 -31.47 8.29
CA THR A 359 -14.92 -32.82 8.09
C THR A 359 -14.43 -32.94 6.65
N ALA A 360 -13.78 -34.05 6.30
CA ALA A 360 -13.47 -34.35 4.92
C ALA A 360 -14.76 -34.45 4.08
N VAL A 361 -14.77 -33.77 2.93
CA VAL A 361 -15.85 -33.76 1.94
C VAL A 361 -15.25 -34.12 0.60
N SER A 362 -15.85 -35.10 -0.09
CA SER A 362 -15.53 -35.41 -1.47
C SER A 362 -16.79 -35.34 -2.32
N GLY A 363 -16.64 -34.90 -3.57
CA GLY A 363 -17.74 -34.88 -4.51
C GLY A 363 -17.27 -34.57 -5.92
N SER A 364 -18.03 -35.04 -6.90
CA SER A 364 -17.76 -34.83 -8.33
C SER A 364 -18.81 -33.93 -8.97
N GLY A 365 -18.43 -33.31 -10.09
CA GLY A 365 -19.30 -32.43 -10.86
C GLY A 365 -19.42 -31.03 -10.28
N ASN A 366 -19.97 -30.12 -11.08
CA ASN A 366 -19.92 -28.70 -10.78
C ASN A 366 -20.88 -28.34 -9.63
N LYS A 367 -20.42 -27.46 -8.75
CA LYS A 367 -21.21 -26.88 -7.66
C LYS A 367 -20.91 -25.40 -7.51
N THR A 368 -21.91 -24.68 -7.01
CA THR A 368 -21.78 -23.28 -6.66
C THR A 368 -22.22 -23.09 -5.22
N VAL A 369 -21.45 -22.34 -4.45
CA VAL A 369 -21.78 -21.90 -3.07
C VAL A 369 -21.55 -20.41 -2.96
N ASN A 370 -22.20 -19.71 -2.02
CA ASN A 370 -21.94 -18.29 -1.84
C ASN A 370 -20.54 -18.06 -1.27
N THR A 371 -20.25 -18.72 -0.15
CA THR A 371 -18.94 -18.75 0.49
C THR A 371 -18.55 -20.18 0.82
N LEU A 372 -17.25 -20.42 0.96
CA LEU A 372 -16.71 -21.67 1.47
C LEU A 372 -15.78 -21.37 2.66
N ARG A 373 -16.15 -21.85 3.84
CA ARG A 373 -15.24 -21.89 4.98
C ARG A 373 -14.84 -23.32 5.25
N VAL A 374 -13.56 -23.61 5.08
CA VAL A 374 -12.96 -24.87 5.53
C VAL A 374 -12.58 -24.65 6.99
N ALA A 375 -13.41 -25.14 7.89
CA ALA A 375 -13.20 -25.05 9.33
C ALA A 375 -12.19 -26.12 9.78
N SER A 376 -11.79 -26.06 11.06
CA SER A 376 -10.93 -27.07 11.67
C SER A 376 -11.49 -28.49 11.44
N GLY A 377 -10.62 -29.41 10.98
CA GLY A 377 -10.98 -30.78 10.60
C GLY A 377 -11.58 -30.93 9.20
N GLY A 378 -11.86 -29.82 8.50
CA GLY A 378 -12.37 -29.81 7.14
C GLY A 378 -11.29 -30.02 6.08
N SER A 379 -11.64 -30.77 5.04
CA SER A 379 -10.93 -30.79 3.76
C SER A 379 -11.92 -31.01 2.62
N LEU A 380 -11.60 -30.50 1.43
CA LEU A 380 -12.45 -30.63 0.26
C LEU A 380 -11.69 -31.33 -0.87
N ASN A 381 -12.25 -32.38 -1.44
CA ASN A 381 -11.76 -32.99 -2.68
C ASN A 381 -12.84 -32.90 -3.78
N LEU A 382 -12.61 -32.04 -4.77
CA LEU A 382 -13.52 -31.81 -5.90
C LEU A 382 -13.45 -32.90 -6.97
N SER A 383 -12.51 -33.86 -6.83
CA SER A 383 -12.23 -34.94 -7.77
C SER A 383 -11.94 -34.40 -9.18
N SER A 384 -12.97 -34.21 -10.00
CA SER A 384 -12.90 -33.66 -11.35
C SER A 384 -13.96 -32.58 -11.64
N GLY A 385 -14.64 -32.08 -10.61
CA GLY A 385 -15.67 -31.03 -10.74
C GLY A 385 -15.11 -29.63 -10.51
N THR A 386 -15.87 -28.62 -10.92
CA THR A 386 -15.58 -27.22 -10.62
C THR A 386 -16.41 -26.74 -9.42
N ALA A 387 -15.75 -26.20 -8.40
CA ALA A 387 -16.41 -25.42 -7.36
C ALA A 387 -16.37 -23.92 -7.70
N THR A 388 -17.53 -23.30 -7.84
CA THR A 388 -17.68 -21.86 -8.02
C THR A 388 -18.06 -21.20 -6.71
N ILE A 389 -17.24 -20.27 -6.23
CA ILE A 389 -17.59 -19.39 -5.11
C ILE A 389 -18.33 -18.19 -5.71
N ALA A 390 -19.63 -18.06 -5.48
CA ALA A 390 -20.50 -17.10 -6.17
C ALA A 390 -20.05 -15.65 -5.96
N THR A 391 -20.53 -14.98 -4.91
CA THR A 391 -20.17 -13.58 -4.59
C THR A 391 -19.34 -13.45 -3.31
N GLY A 392 -19.12 -14.55 -2.60
CA GLY A 392 -18.36 -14.60 -1.36
C GLY A 392 -16.87 -14.89 -1.59
N GLY A 393 -16.27 -15.60 -0.65
CA GLY A 393 -14.86 -15.96 -0.68
C GLY A 393 -14.60 -17.32 -0.05
N VAL A 394 -13.32 -17.61 0.17
CA VAL A 394 -12.80 -18.79 0.85
C VAL A 394 -12.12 -18.40 2.16
N ILE A 395 -12.40 -19.12 3.26
CA ILE A 395 -11.67 -19.01 4.53
C ILE A 395 -11.08 -20.38 4.87
N GLY A 396 -9.78 -20.43 5.23
CA GLY A 396 -9.12 -21.62 5.78
C GLY A 396 -8.72 -21.44 7.24
N ASP A 397 -9.33 -22.20 8.15
CA ASP A 397 -9.17 -22.01 9.60
C ASP A 397 -8.00 -22.74 10.25
N SER A 398 -7.63 -23.97 9.86
CA SER A 398 -6.52 -24.73 10.48
C SER A 398 -6.21 -26.04 9.74
N GLY A 399 -5.07 -26.11 9.04
CA GLY A 399 -4.58 -27.34 8.40
C GLY A 399 -5.47 -27.84 7.27
N THR A 400 -6.18 -26.92 6.62
CA THR A 400 -7.24 -27.21 5.67
C THR A 400 -6.71 -27.33 4.25
N SER A 401 -7.34 -28.19 3.44
CA SER A 401 -7.00 -28.34 2.01
C SER A 401 -8.23 -28.28 1.10
N ILE A 402 -8.02 -27.80 -0.11
CA ILE A 402 -8.96 -27.88 -1.24
C ILE A 402 -8.20 -28.54 -2.41
N ASP A 403 -8.59 -29.75 -2.77
CA ASP A 403 -7.86 -30.65 -3.66
C ASP A 403 -8.72 -31.13 -4.83
N GLY A 404 -8.06 -31.54 -5.92
CA GLY A 404 -8.73 -32.07 -7.13
C GLY A 404 -9.58 -31.04 -7.87
N GLY A 405 -9.96 -31.34 -9.11
CA GLY A 405 -10.81 -30.46 -9.93
C GLY A 405 -10.36 -28.99 -9.99
N ASP A 406 -11.33 -28.10 -10.20
CA ASP A 406 -11.11 -26.67 -10.41
C ASP A 406 -11.84 -25.83 -9.35
N LEU A 407 -11.23 -24.71 -8.96
CA LEU A 407 -11.83 -23.67 -8.12
C LEU A 407 -11.94 -22.38 -8.93
N THR A 408 -13.07 -21.69 -8.85
CA THR A 408 -13.27 -20.41 -9.53
C THR A 408 -14.19 -19.47 -8.74
N SER A 409 -14.26 -18.21 -9.15
CA SER A 409 -15.18 -17.22 -8.62
C SER A 409 -16.35 -16.98 -9.58
N GLY A 410 -17.56 -16.79 -9.07
CA GLY A 410 -18.71 -16.33 -9.84
C GLY A 410 -18.63 -14.84 -10.21
N THR A 411 -17.63 -14.12 -9.70
CA THR A 411 -17.34 -12.71 -9.97
C THR A 411 -15.94 -12.55 -10.59
N THR A 412 -15.40 -11.34 -10.56
CA THR A 412 -14.07 -11.01 -11.09
C THR A 412 -12.93 -11.33 -10.13
N ALA A 413 -13.20 -11.75 -8.89
CA ALA A 413 -12.16 -12.04 -7.90
C ALA A 413 -12.52 -13.22 -6.99
N LEU A 414 -11.53 -14.05 -6.70
CA LEU A 414 -11.55 -15.06 -5.65
C LEU A 414 -10.81 -14.51 -4.42
N TYR A 415 -11.56 -14.13 -3.39
CA TYR A 415 -11.01 -13.71 -2.10
C TYR A 415 -10.68 -14.94 -1.25
N VAL A 416 -9.43 -15.06 -0.81
CA VAL A 416 -8.95 -16.14 0.05
C VAL A 416 -8.35 -15.57 1.32
N HIS A 417 -8.99 -15.87 2.45
CA HIS A 417 -8.57 -15.43 3.78
C HIS A 417 -7.93 -16.58 4.54
N THR A 418 -6.73 -16.35 5.08
CA THR A 418 -5.97 -17.35 5.83
C THR A 418 -5.71 -16.91 7.28
N PRO A 419 -6.73 -16.98 8.16
CA PRO A 419 -6.51 -16.90 9.60
C PRO A 419 -5.64 -18.05 10.13
N SER A 420 -5.48 -19.13 9.36
CA SER A 420 -4.40 -20.11 9.49
C SER A 420 -3.98 -20.62 8.11
N ALA A 421 -2.96 -21.48 8.07
CA ALA A 421 -2.45 -22.02 6.82
C ALA A 421 -3.53 -22.80 6.04
N LEU A 422 -3.61 -22.56 4.73
CA LEU A 422 -4.50 -23.21 3.77
C LEU A 422 -3.70 -23.66 2.55
N THR A 423 -3.94 -24.89 2.08
CA THR A 423 -3.40 -25.38 0.81
C THR A 423 -4.52 -25.53 -0.22
N ILE A 424 -4.33 -24.99 -1.42
CA ILE A 424 -5.23 -25.20 -2.56
C ILE A 424 -4.43 -25.94 -3.65
N SER A 425 -4.77 -27.21 -3.83
CA SER A 425 -4.24 -28.08 -4.89
C SER A 425 -5.16 -28.17 -6.11
N SER A 426 -6.43 -27.78 -5.97
CA SER A 426 -7.30 -27.52 -7.13
C SER A 426 -6.71 -26.44 -8.02
N ALA A 427 -6.87 -26.57 -9.34
CA ALA A 427 -6.48 -25.48 -10.24
C ALA A 427 -7.43 -24.29 -10.04
N ILE A 428 -6.89 -23.10 -9.84
CA ILE A 428 -7.69 -21.87 -9.89
C ILE A 428 -7.82 -21.46 -11.36
N VAL A 429 -9.06 -21.29 -11.83
CA VAL A 429 -9.38 -21.06 -13.24
C VAL A 429 -10.30 -19.86 -13.43
N ASP A 430 -10.29 -19.27 -14.62
CA ASP A 430 -11.28 -18.27 -15.02
C ASP A 430 -12.68 -18.88 -15.08
N ASN A 431 -13.72 -18.07 -14.86
CA ASN A 431 -15.10 -18.54 -14.77
C ASN A 431 -15.81 -18.65 -16.13
N GLY A 432 -15.06 -18.50 -17.22
CA GLY A 432 -15.57 -18.51 -18.60
C GLY A 432 -16.29 -17.23 -19.04
N VAL A 433 -16.49 -16.26 -18.14
CA VAL A 433 -17.11 -14.96 -18.44
C VAL A 433 -16.13 -13.81 -18.24
N ASN A 434 -15.37 -13.84 -17.14
CA ASN A 434 -14.38 -12.84 -16.76
C ASN A 434 -13.06 -13.54 -16.43
N SER A 435 -11.97 -12.78 -16.55
CA SER A 435 -10.75 -13.13 -15.85
C SER A 435 -11.00 -13.09 -14.34
N VAL A 436 -10.44 -14.05 -13.62
CA VAL A 436 -10.57 -14.16 -12.16
C VAL A 436 -9.28 -13.69 -11.52
N ALA A 437 -9.37 -12.64 -10.70
CA ALA A 437 -8.29 -12.22 -9.82
C ALA A 437 -8.18 -13.16 -8.62
N LEU A 438 -6.96 -13.34 -8.09
CA LEU A 438 -6.73 -13.96 -6.80
C LEU A 438 -6.37 -12.89 -5.79
N VAL A 439 -7.17 -12.73 -4.73
CA VAL A 439 -6.88 -11.79 -3.64
C VAL A 439 -6.65 -12.57 -2.36
N LYS A 440 -5.40 -12.53 -1.87
CA LYS A 440 -4.95 -13.22 -0.68
C LYS A 440 -4.87 -12.24 0.50
N ASP A 441 -5.57 -12.57 1.58
CA ASP A 441 -5.50 -11.87 2.86
C ASP A 441 -5.39 -12.84 4.05
N GLY A 442 -5.18 -12.32 5.26
CA GLY A 442 -4.91 -13.08 6.47
C GLY A 442 -3.42 -13.27 6.73
N SER A 443 -3.04 -13.37 8.00
CA SER A 443 -1.64 -13.35 8.45
C SER A 443 -0.85 -14.61 8.13
N ASN A 444 -1.49 -15.70 7.68
CA ASN A 444 -0.84 -16.99 7.45
C ASN A 444 -0.65 -17.29 5.96
N THR A 445 -0.02 -18.44 5.70
CA THR A 445 0.31 -18.92 4.37
C THR A 445 -0.91 -19.44 3.62
N LEU A 446 -1.11 -18.96 2.39
CA LEU A 446 -1.83 -19.68 1.34
C LEU A 446 -0.80 -20.40 0.47
N THR A 447 -0.89 -21.72 0.40
CA THR A 447 -0.05 -22.53 -0.47
C THR A 447 -0.84 -22.96 -1.71
N LEU A 448 -0.37 -22.59 -2.89
CA LEU A 448 -0.90 -23.06 -4.17
C LEU A 448 -0.04 -24.21 -4.70
N SER A 449 -0.66 -25.33 -5.04
CA SER A 449 0.02 -26.50 -5.63
C SER A 449 -0.61 -26.98 -6.93
N GLY A 450 -1.81 -26.50 -7.26
CA GLY A 450 -2.46 -26.73 -8.55
C GLY A 450 -1.77 -25.97 -9.69
N ASN A 451 -1.99 -26.44 -10.93
CA ASN A 451 -1.58 -25.70 -12.12
C ASN A 451 -2.65 -24.65 -12.45
N ASN A 452 -2.52 -23.46 -11.90
CA ASN A 452 -3.50 -22.41 -12.04
C ASN A 452 -3.50 -21.87 -13.49
N THR A 453 -4.66 -21.44 -13.97
CA THR A 453 -4.85 -20.92 -15.34
C THR A 453 -5.68 -19.64 -15.41
N TYR A 454 -6.08 -19.07 -14.27
CA TYR A 454 -6.77 -17.79 -14.21
C TYR A 454 -5.93 -16.66 -14.83
N THR A 455 -6.56 -15.66 -15.43
CA THR A 455 -5.83 -14.60 -16.14
C THR A 455 -5.94 -13.23 -15.48
N GLY A 456 -6.66 -13.14 -14.35
CA GLY A 456 -6.78 -11.92 -13.57
C GLY A 456 -5.58 -11.68 -12.66
N PRO A 457 -5.46 -10.46 -12.10
CA PRO A 457 -4.34 -10.09 -11.25
C PRO A 457 -4.29 -10.93 -9.96
N THR A 458 -3.09 -11.09 -9.42
CA THR A 458 -2.85 -11.67 -8.10
C THR A 458 -2.45 -10.57 -7.12
N VAL A 459 -3.20 -10.42 -6.03
CA VAL A 459 -2.94 -9.42 -4.99
C VAL A 459 -2.68 -10.12 -3.68
N VAL A 460 -1.52 -9.89 -3.08
CA VAL A 460 -1.16 -10.38 -1.74
C VAL A 460 -1.22 -9.22 -0.75
N ASN A 461 -2.37 -9.09 -0.09
CA ASN A 461 -2.63 -8.03 0.87
C ASN A 461 -1.89 -8.25 2.20
N SER A 462 -1.78 -9.51 2.64
CA SER A 462 -1.14 -9.87 3.90
C SER A 462 -0.74 -11.35 3.96
N GLY A 463 0.14 -11.67 4.92
CA GLY A 463 0.65 -13.01 5.15
C GLY A 463 1.59 -13.47 4.03
N ILE A 464 1.54 -14.77 3.73
CA ILE A 464 2.43 -15.39 2.75
C ILE A 464 1.57 -16.00 1.62
N LEU A 465 1.90 -15.69 0.37
CA LEU A 465 1.50 -16.50 -0.78
C LEU A 465 2.70 -17.39 -1.16
N ALA A 466 2.53 -18.70 -1.05
CA ALA A 466 3.55 -19.69 -1.35
C ALA A 466 3.10 -20.62 -2.47
N PHE A 467 4.05 -21.14 -3.23
CA PHE A 467 3.83 -22.22 -4.20
C PHE A 467 4.54 -23.49 -3.75
N SER A 468 3.94 -24.65 -3.99
CA SER A 468 4.58 -25.95 -3.76
C SER A 468 4.43 -26.86 -4.99
N LEU A 469 5.27 -27.89 -5.11
CA LEU A 469 5.30 -28.83 -6.24
C LEU A 469 5.51 -28.12 -7.61
N SER A 470 4.78 -28.54 -8.64
CA SER A 470 4.70 -27.91 -9.97
C SER A 470 3.70 -26.76 -10.03
N GLY A 471 3.29 -26.21 -8.87
CA GLY A 471 2.35 -25.09 -8.79
C GLY A 471 2.85 -23.93 -9.65
N SER A 472 1.95 -23.39 -10.47
CA SER A 472 2.23 -22.29 -11.38
C SER A 472 1.31 -21.13 -11.07
N LEU A 473 1.84 -19.92 -11.15
CA LEU A 473 1.00 -18.75 -11.34
C LEU A 473 0.72 -18.63 -12.83
N ALA A 474 -0.53 -18.38 -13.14
CA ALA A 474 -0.97 -18.13 -14.50
C ALA A 474 -0.58 -16.71 -14.94
N ASN A 475 -1.34 -16.15 -15.87
CA ASN A 475 -1.08 -14.83 -16.44
C ASN A 475 -1.72 -13.71 -15.61
N GLY A 476 -1.13 -12.52 -15.66
CA GLY A 476 -1.66 -11.31 -15.02
C GLY A 476 -0.69 -10.65 -14.04
N ASP A 477 -1.01 -9.41 -13.68
CA ASP A 477 -0.22 -8.61 -12.74
C ASP A 477 -0.12 -9.30 -11.37
N VAL A 478 1.01 -9.12 -10.71
CA VAL A 478 1.21 -9.54 -9.32
C VAL A 478 1.53 -8.33 -8.48
N THR A 479 0.75 -8.09 -7.43
CA THR A 479 1.00 -7.01 -6.47
C THR A 479 1.18 -7.60 -5.08
N VAL A 480 2.30 -7.29 -4.43
CA VAL A 480 2.59 -7.74 -3.07
C VAL A 480 2.76 -6.51 -2.18
N LEU A 481 1.85 -6.38 -1.21
CA LEU A 481 1.79 -5.21 -0.35
C LEU A 481 2.79 -5.29 0.81
N GLY A 482 3.04 -4.13 1.42
CA GLY A 482 3.95 -3.99 2.55
C GLY A 482 3.62 -4.95 3.71
N GLY A 483 4.64 -5.67 4.20
CA GLY A 483 4.50 -6.68 5.24
C GLY A 483 3.91 -8.03 4.79
N ALA A 484 3.58 -8.18 3.50
CA ALA A 484 3.27 -9.47 2.90
C ALA A 484 4.53 -10.13 2.30
N THR A 485 4.43 -11.42 2.02
CA THR A 485 5.51 -12.20 1.42
C THR A 485 5.00 -13.03 0.24
N PHE A 486 5.80 -13.07 -0.83
CA PHE A 486 5.58 -13.97 -1.95
C PHE A 486 6.77 -14.93 -2.07
N THR A 487 6.49 -16.23 -2.09
CA THR A 487 7.51 -17.28 -2.03
C THR A 487 7.29 -18.31 -3.13
N MET A 488 8.31 -18.53 -3.93
CA MET A 488 8.32 -19.49 -5.03
C MET A 488 9.49 -20.46 -4.89
N ALA A 489 9.21 -21.76 -4.92
CA ALA A 489 10.23 -22.81 -4.90
C ALA A 489 10.82 -23.06 -6.30
N SER A 490 11.88 -23.88 -6.37
CA SER A 490 12.66 -24.07 -7.59
C SER A 490 11.96 -24.77 -8.75
N THR A 491 10.86 -25.45 -8.47
CA THR A 491 10.05 -26.20 -9.44
C THR A 491 8.82 -25.44 -9.93
N ASN A 492 8.58 -24.24 -9.38
CA ASN A 492 7.42 -23.43 -9.72
C ASN A 492 7.68 -22.57 -10.95
N SER A 493 6.60 -22.04 -11.52
CA SER A 493 6.69 -21.12 -12.65
C SER A 493 5.70 -19.97 -12.54
N ILE A 494 6.09 -18.82 -13.10
CA ILE A 494 5.21 -17.67 -13.35
C ILE A 494 5.20 -17.42 -14.85
N LYS A 495 4.07 -16.98 -15.38
CA LYS A 495 3.93 -16.62 -16.80
C LYS A 495 3.46 -15.18 -16.94
N PHE A 496 4.25 -14.34 -17.61
CA PHE A 496 3.89 -12.96 -17.94
C PHE A 496 3.61 -12.80 -19.42
N ASN A 497 2.50 -12.16 -19.76
CA ASN A 497 2.16 -11.78 -21.12
C ASN A 497 2.78 -10.43 -21.47
N ILE A 498 3.36 -10.34 -22.66
CA ILE A 498 3.87 -9.11 -23.26
C ILE A 498 3.06 -8.85 -24.53
N ASN A 499 1.95 -8.09 -24.39
CA ASN A 499 1.02 -7.87 -25.51
C ASN A 499 1.28 -6.55 -26.26
N GLY A 500 2.01 -5.63 -25.66
CA GLY A 500 2.38 -4.34 -26.22
C GLY A 500 3.59 -3.74 -25.51
N ALA A 501 4.02 -2.56 -25.95
CA ALA A 501 5.14 -1.82 -25.34
C ALA A 501 4.68 -0.79 -24.28
N ASP A 502 3.38 -0.44 -24.27
CA ASP A 502 2.84 0.57 -23.37
C ASP A 502 2.43 -0.04 -22.02
N PRO A 503 2.60 0.65 -20.88
CA PRO A 503 2.11 0.19 -19.58
C PRO A 503 0.63 -0.22 -19.62
N GLY A 504 0.29 -1.34 -18.97
CA GLY A 504 -1.06 -1.92 -19.00
C GLY A 504 -1.33 -2.84 -20.19
N THR A 505 -0.38 -2.99 -21.13
CA THR A 505 -0.45 -4.01 -22.20
C THR A 505 0.44 -5.22 -21.93
N TYR A 506 1.17 -5.23 -20.81
CA TYR A 506 2.00 -6.33 -20.36
C TYR A 506 1.82 -6.53 -18.86
N ASP A 507 2.04 -7.77 -18.41
CA ASP A 507 1.93 -8.14 -17.00
C ASP A 507 3.11 -7.56 -16.21
N VAL A 508 2.84 -7.07 -14.99
CA VAL A 508 3.83 -6.47 -14.09
C VAL A 508 3.83 -7.15 -12.73
N PHE A 509 5.02 -7.38 -12.18
CA PHE A 509 5.21 -7.70 -10.78
C PHE A 509 5.52 -6.42 -9.99
N THR A 510 4.73 -6.09 -8.98
CA THR A 510 4.88 -4.90 -8.15
C THR A 510 5.22 -5.26 -6.71
N GLN A 511 6.36 -4.73 -6.23
CA GLN A 511 6.76 -4.76 -4.82
C GLN A 511 6.45 -3.43 -4.16
N ASN A 512 5.49 -3.42 -3.24
CA ASN A 512 5.35 -2.26 -2.38
C ASN A 512 6.47 -2.24 -1.34
N PRO A 513 6.88 -1.04 -0.86
CA PRO A 513 7.83 -0.93 0.24
C PRO A 513 7.44 -1.86 1.40
N GLY A 514 8.41 -2.53 2.02
CA GLY A 514 8.17 -3.45 3.14
C GLY A 514 7.67 -4.85 2.75
N ALA A 515 7.41 -5.15 1.47
CA ALA A 515 7.12 -6.51 1.00
C ALA A 515 8.40 -7.35 0.88
N SER A 516 8.28 -8.67 1.11
CA SER A 516 9.41 -9.62 1.04
C SER A 516 9.21 -10.68 -0.05
N PHE A 517 10.30 -11.13 -0.67
CA PHE A 517 10.27 -12.13 -1.73
C PHE A 517 11.28 -13.24 -1.57
N THR A 518 10.93 -14.39 -2.13
CA THR A 518 11.87 -15.47 -2.40
C THR A 518 11.48 -16.08 -3.73
N LEU A 519 12.36 -15.97 -4.73
CA LEU A 519 12.17 -16.55 -6.06
C LEU A 519 13.22 -17.65 -6.26
N GLY A 520 12.84 -18.71 -6.96
CA GLY A 520 13.73 -19.82 -7.26
C GLY A 520 13.37 -20.58 -8.53
N GLY A 521 12.25 -20.28 -9.19
CA GLY A 521 11.66 -21.10 -10.26
C GLY A 521 11.85 -20.53 -11.66
N THR A 522 10.91 -20.82 -12.56
CA THR A 522 10.95 -20.40 -13.97
C THR A 522 10.09 -19.16 -14.23
N LEU A 523 10.65 -18.15 -14.91
CA LEU A 523 9.89 -17.05 -15.51
C LEU A 523 9.61 -17.36 -16.99
N ASN A 524 8.34 -17.40 -17.38
CA ASN A 524 7.94 -17.58 -18.78
C ASN A 524 7.39 -16.25 -19.32
N LEU A 525 8.12 -15.64 -20.26
CA LEU A 525 7.73 -14.42 -20.95
C LEU A 525 7.02 -14.81 -22.25
N ASN A 526 5.72 -14.58 -22.32
CA ASN A 526 4.87 -14.94 -23.45
C ASN A 526 4.57 -13.70 -24.30
N PHE A 527 5.17 -13.61 -25.48
CA PHE A 527 4.98 -12.50 -26.40
C PHE A 527 3.90 -12.81 -27.41
N THR A 528 2.85 -11.98 -27.48
CA THR A 528 1.78 -12.18 -28.46
C THR A 528 2.12 -11.66 -29.85
N SER A 529 3.18 -10.86 -29.96
CA SER A 529 3.70 -10.32 -31.22
C SER A 529 5.22 -10.21 -31.19
N THR A 530 5.83 -9.94 -32.34
CA THR A 530 7.22 -9.48 -32.39
C THR A 530 7.29 -7.98 -32.09
N PHE A 531 8.42 -7.55 -31.54
CA PHE A 531 8.68 -6.16 -31.15
C PHE A 531 9.92 -5.61 -31.86
N ALA A 532 9.98 -4.28 -31.97
CA ALA A 532 11.10 -3.60 -32.60
C ALA A 532 12.34 -3.62 -31.68
N ASN A 533 13.52 -3.49 -32.28
CA ASN A 533 14.75 -3.27 -31.51
C ASN A 533 14.61 -2.02 -30.63
N ASN A 534 15.19 -2.07 -29.44
CA ASN A 534 15.10 -1.07 -28.37
C ASN A 534 13.74 -0.97 -27.68
N SER A 535 12.84 -1.95 -27.85
CA SER A 535 11.66 -2.07 -26.98
C SER A 535 12.09 -2.44 -25.57
N SER A 536 11.45 -1.85 -24.55
CA SER A 536 11.81 -2.02 -23.14
C SER A 536 10.55 -2.11 -22.28
N TRP A 537 10.60 -2.96 -21.25
CA TRP A 537 9.51 -3.19 -20.31
C TRP A 537 10.03 -3.22 -18.88
N ASP A 538 9.33 -2.54 -17.96
CA ASP A 538 9.57 -2.65 -16.53
C ASP A 538 8.65 -3.76 -15.98
N LEU A 539 9.18 -4.99 -15.94
CA LEU A 539 8.39 -6.15 -15.55
C LEU A 539 8.37 -6.35 -14.04
N PHE A 540 9.34 -5.80 -13.31
CA PHE A 540 9.43 -5.91 -11.86
C PHE A 540 9.70 -4.53 -11.26
N SER A 541 8.65 -3.89 -10.76
CA SER A 541 8.76 -2.64 -10.01
C SER A 541 9.20 -2.94 -8.57
N LEU A 542 10.52 -2.92 -8.32
CA LEU A 542 11.14 -3.32 -7.06
C LEU A 542 11.46 -2.12 -6.14
N ASN A 543 11.20 -2.26 -4.84
CA ASN A 543 11.47 -1.25 -3.81
C ASN A 543 12.48 -1.78 -2.78
N GLY A 544 13.79 -1.70 -3.07
CA GLY A 544 14.86 -1.88 -2.07
C GLY A 544 15.78 -3.10 -2.23
N GLY A 545 15.74 -3.83 -3.34
CA GLY A 545 16.70 -4.89 -3.61
C GLY A 545 16.20 -5.91 -4.62
N THR A 546 17.14 -6.64 -5.23
CA THR A 546 16.92 -7.51 -6.39
C THR A 546 15.96 -8.64 -6.04
N ALA A 547 15.07 -8.94 -6.98
CA ALA A 547 14.34 -10.20 -7.01
C ALA A 547 15.35 -11.32 -7.32
N ALA A 548 16.18 -11.72 -6.35
CA ALA A 548 17.20 -12.73 -6.64
C ALA A 548 16.55 -14.07 -6.99
N GLY A 549 16.90 -14.58 -8.18
CA GLY A 549 17.19 -16.00 -8.40
C GLY A 549 16.16 -16.80 -9.19
N PHE A 550 15.65 -16.31 -10.33
CA PHE A 550 15.01 -17.27 -11.24
C PHE A 550 16.03 -18.35 -11.63
N ASN A 551 15.62 -19.60 -11.72
CA ASN A 551 16.49 -20.66 -12.22
C ASN A 551 16.51 -20.69 -13.74
N THR A 552 15.48 -20.17 -14.38
CA THR A 552 15.30 -20.23 -15.84
C THR A 552 14.39 -19.09 -16.29
N ILE A 553 14.75 -18.44 -17.40
CA ILE A 553 13.87 -17.51 -18.10
C ILE A 553 13.64 -18.01 -19.52
N ASN A 554 12.37 -18.25 -19.84
CA ASN A 554 11.93 -18.71 -21.17
C ASN A 554 11.24 -17.58 -21.92
N LEU A 555 11.50 -17.49 -23.22
CA LEU A 555 10.74 -16.69 -24.17
C LEU A 555 9.80 -17.62 -24.94
N THR A 556 8.51 -17.30 -24.96
CA THR A 556 7.45 -18.10 -25.57
C THR A 556 6.52 -17.24 -26.45
N GLY A 557 5.67 -17.88 -27.25
CA GLY A 557 4.77 -17.20 -28.18
C GLY A 557 5.46 -16.84 -29.50
N SER A 558 5.49 -15.55 -29.84
CA SER A 558 6.14 -15.04 -31.06
C SER A 558 7.67 -15.18 -31.03
N TYR A 559 8.24 -15.38 -29.85
CA TYR A 559 9.64 -15.78 -29.66
C TYR A 559 9.69 -17.18 -29.05
N ASN A 560 10.75 -17.92 -29.33
CA ASN A 560 10.96 -19.25 -28.76
C ASN A 560 12.45 -19.41 -28.43
N GLY A 561 12.76 -19.41 -27.14
CA GLY A 561 14.14 -19.51 -26.67
C GLY A 561 14.26 -19.43 -25.16
N THR A 562 15.49 -19.52 -24.67
CA THR A 562 15.82 -19.43 -23.24
C THR A 562 16.93 -18.42 -23.05
N LEU A 563 16.89 -17.64 -21.98
CA LEU A 563 17.98 -16.75 -21.61
C LEU A 563 18.99 -17.48 -20.72
N THR A 564 20.24 -17.03 -20.76
CA THR A 564 21.35 -17.52 -19.93
C THR A 564 21.72 -16.43 -18.93
N ASP A 565 21.85 -16.80 -17.67
CA ASP A 565 22.24 -15.92 -16.57
C ASP A 565 23.76 -15.65 -16.56
N ASP A 566 24.12 -14.38 -16.37
CA ASP A 566 25.45 -13.94 -15.96
C ASP A 566 25.30 -12.93 -14.81
N ALA A 567 25.29 -13.44 -13.58
CA ALA A 567 25.21 -12.66 -12.34
C ALA A 567 23.97 -11.73 -12.24
N GLY A 568 22.80 -12.23 -12.67
CA GLY A 568 21.52 -11.53 -12.65
C GLY A 568 21.19 -10.81 -13.96
N LEU A 569 22.13 -10.76 -14.91
CA LEU A 569 21.88 -10.29 -16.27
C LEU A 569 21.61 -11.47 -17.19
N TRP A 570 20.35 -11.63 -17.59
CA TRP A 570 19.92 -12.73 -18.45
C TRP A 570 19.94 -12.33 -19.91
N THR A 571 20.67 -13.06 -20.76
CA THR A 571 20.79 -12.73 -22.19
C THR A 571 20.54 -13.93 -23.09
N GLY A 572 20.08 -13.68 -24.31
CA GLY A 572 19.86 -14.73 -25.31
C GLY A 572 19.44 -14.15 -26.66
N SER A 573 19.70 -14.89 -27.73
CA SER A 573 19.33 -14.48 -29.09
C SER A 573 18.23 -15.38 -29.64
N VAL A 574 17.17 -14.77 -30.19
CA VAL A 574 16.09 -15.47 -30.88
C VAL A 574 16.00 -14.92 -32.30
N GLY A 575 16.43 -15.72 -33.27
CA GLY A 575 16.58 -15.25 -34.65
C GLY A 575 17.65 -14.15 -34.75
N ALA A 576 17.28 -12.99 -35.28
CA ALA A 576 18.16 -11.83 -35.47
C ALA A 576 18.04 -10.76 -34.36
N GLN A 577 17.40 -11.10 -33.25
CA GLN A 577 17.20 -10.20 -32.11
C GLN A 577 17.85 -10.79 -30.87
N SER A 578 18.46 -9.92 -30.07
CA SER A 578 18.97 -10.27 -28.75
C SER A 578 18.05 -9.71 -27.67
N PHE A 579 17.94 -10.45 -26.57
CA PHE A 579 17.17 -10.08 -25.40
C PHE A 579 18.10 -9.92 -24.22
N SER A 580 17.75 -8.98 -23.35
CA SER A 580 18.38 -8.80 -22.04
C SER A 580 17.32 -8.57 -20.99
N PHE A 581 17.42 -9.26 -19.87
CA PHE A 581 16.63 -9.01 -18.67
C PHE A 581 17.56 -8.81 -17.49
N ASP A 582 17.46 -7.66 -16.84
CA ASP A 582 18.26 -7.29 -15.68
C ASP A 582 17.46 -7.52 -14.41
N GLU A 583 17.69 -8.64 -13.72
CA GLU A 583 16.97 -9.01 -12.48
C GLU A 583 17.00 -7.91 -11.41
N PRO A 584 18.14 -7.24 -11.16
CA PRO A 584 18.19 -6.12 -10.23
C PRO A 584 17.21 -4.99 -10.50
N THR A 585 16.98 -4.65 -11.76
CA THR A 585 16.13 -3.52 -12.14
C THR A 585 14.74 -3.96 -12.60
N GLY A 586 14.54 -5.24 -12.90
CA GLY A 586 13.29 -5.75 -13.45
C GLY A 586 13.07 -5.45 -14.92
N ILE A 587 14.05 -4.88 -15.61
CA ILE A 587 13.89 -4.35 -16.96
C ILE A 587 14.21 -5.44 -17.99
N LEU A 588 13.27 -5.68 -18.91
CA LEU A 588 13.45 -6.49 -20.11
C LEU A 588 13.65 -5.59 -21.34
N GLN A 589 14.58 -5.94 -22.23
CA GLN A 589 14.86 -5.19 -23.45
C GLN A 589 15.10 -6.09 -24.66
N VAL A 590 14.65 -5.63 -25.84
CA VAL A 590 15.12 -6.13 -27.14
C VAL A 590 16.32 -5.28 -27.56
N ILE A 591 17.50 -5.90 -27.64
CA ILE A 591 18.73 -5.21 -28.04
C ILE A 591 18.98 -5.46 -29.53
N PRO A 592 19.31 -4.42 -30.32
CA PRO A 592 19.81 -4.62 -31.67
C PRO A 592 21.05 -5.54 -31.66
N GLU A 593 21.19 -6.44 -32.63
CA GLU A 593 22.46 -7.16 -32.78
C GLU A 593 23.61 -6.15 -32.87
N PRO A 594 24.75 -6.38 -32.18
CA PRO A 594 25.93 -5.58 -32.41
C PRO A 594 26.31 -5.78 -33.88
N ASN A 595 26.07 -4.75 -34.69
CA ASN A 595 26.47 -4.81 -36.09
C ASN A 595 27.97 -5.12 -36.13
N THR A 596 28.41 -5.93 -37.09
CA THR A 596 29.80 -6.39 -37.20
C THR A 596 30.79 -5.21 -37.17
N GLY A 597 30.36 -4.01 -37.55
CA GLY A 597 31.12 -2.76 -37.47
C GLY A 597 31.45 -2.29 -36.04
N ALA A 598 30.56 -2.44 -35.07
CA ALA A 598 30.82 -2.07 -33.67
C ALA A 598 31.86 -3.01 -33.02
N ILE A 599 31.77 -4.31 -33.31
CA ILE A 599 32.76 -5.30 -32.85
C ILE A 599 34.09 -5.11 -33.58
N LEU A 600 34.08 -4.78 -34.89
CA LEU A 600 35.30 -4.48 -35.64
C LEU A 600 35.98 -3.19 -35.17
N LEU A 601 35.26 -2.15 -34.75
CA LEU A 601 35.86 -0.93 -34.21
C LEU A 601 36.56 -1.18 -32.86
N CYS A 602 35.97 -2.00 -31.98
CA CYS A 602 36.61 -2.38 -30.72
C CYS A 602 37.80 -3.34 -30.94
N ALA A 603 37.69 -4.30 -31.85
CA ALA A 603 38.77 -5.24 -32.16
C ALA A 603 39.93 -4.59 -32.96
N THR A 604 39.65 -3.67 -33.89
CA THR A 604 40.69 -2.92 -34.61
C THR A 604 41.37 -1.89 -33.70
N GLY A 605 40.64 -1.25 -32.78
CA GLY A 605 41.23 -0.42 -31.73
C GLY A 605 42.29 -1.16 -30.91
N LEU A 606 41.97 -2.39 -30.46
CA LEU A 606 42.90 -3.27 -29.73
C LEU A 606 44.07 -3.77 -30.60
N LEU A 607 43.86 -4.14 -31.86
CA LEU A 607 44.95 -4.55 -32.77
C LEU A 607 45.88 -3.39 -33.18
N PHE A 608 45.40 -2.15 -33.25
CA PHE A 608 46.25 -0.98 -33.50
C PHE A 608 47.08 -0.56 -32.27
N SER A 609 46.60 -0.82 -31.05
CA SER A 609 47.40 -0.64 -29.82
C SER A 609 48.56 -1.65 -29.68
N PHE A 610 48.49 -2.83 -30.31
CA PHE A 610 49.58 -3.81 -30.29
C PHE A 610 50.56 -3.71 -31.49
N ARG A 611 50.24 -2.95 -32.55
CA ARG A 611 51.14 -2.78 -33.72
C ARG A 611 52.10 -1.59 -33.63
N ARG A 612 52.04 -0.73 -32.60
CA ARG A 612 52.89 0.46 -32.46
C ARG A 612 54.17 0.30 -31.60
N ARG A 613 54.60 -0.93 -31.30
CA ARG A 613 55.93 -1.22 -30.72
C ARG A 613 56.75 -2.15 -31.62
N ARG A 614 57.29 -1.61 -32.72
CA ARG A 614 58.56 -2.07 -33.32
C ARG A 614 59.30 -0.86 -33.89
N THR A 615 60.28 -0.36 -33.13
CA THR A 615 61.32 0.54 -33.62
C THR A 615 62.33 -0.25 -34.46
N PRO A 616 62.88 0.35 -35.52
CA PRO A 616 64.22 -0.02 -35.97
C PRO A 616 65.19 1.17 -35.96
N LYS A 617 66.37 0.86 -35.43
CA LYS A 617 67.65 1.59 -35.32
C LYS A 617 67.78 2.61 -34.19
#